data_AF-A0A2C9KRN4-F1
#
_entry.id   AF-A0A2C9KRN4-F1
#
_cell.length_a   1.000
_cell.length_b   1.000
_cell.length_c   1.000
_cell.angle_alpha   90.00
_cell.angle_beta   90.00
_cell.angle_gamma   90.00
#
_symmetry.space_group_name_H-M   'P 1'
#
loop_
_entity.id
_entity.type
_entity.pdbx_description
1 polymer ?
#
loop_
_entity_poly.entity_id
_entity_poly.type
_entity_poly.pdbx_seq_one_letter_code
_entity_poly.pdbx_strand_id
1 'polypeptide(L)'
;MWTLNPGEFVHINLEKKQERWWEHVFVDEPKINTRKIDCSRPMTDLDDEAQAKIEEMMYNQRQKQLGLPQSHELKTHEMLGGAWDAEGSPFKGQPFDPSKFNVDTSGIVNFDN
;
A
#
# COMPACT_ATOMS: atom_id res chain seq x y z
N MET A 1 14.36 13.28 -31.32
CA MET A 1 15.45 14.28 -31.16
C MET A 1 16.65 13.59 -30.53
N TRP A 2 17.89 13.90 -30.92
CA TRP A 2 19.09 13.31 -30.31
C TRP A 2 20.01 14.41 -29.77
N THR A 3 20.81 14.06 -28.77
CA THR A 3 21.76 14.97 -28.10
C THR A 3 23.07 14.22 -27.83
N LEU A 4 24.20 14.91 -27.88
CA LEU A 4 25.53 14.34 -27.61
C LEU A 4 26.05 14.88 -26.27
N ASN A 5 26.43 13.97 -25.37
CA ASN A 5 27.22 14.29 -24.18
C ASN A 5 28.68 13.87 -24.45
N PRO A 6 29.57 14.83 -24.79
CA PRO A 6 30.93 14.53 -25.23
C PRO A 6 31.71 13.73 -24.17
N GLY A 7 32.32 12.63 -24.58
CA GLY A 7 33.14 11.78 -23.70
C GLY A 7 32.34 10.81 -22.83
N GLU A 8 31.01 10.82 -22.89
CA GLU A 8 30.16 9.97 -22.07
C GLU A 8 29.23 9.09 -22.91
N PHE A 9 28.21 9.68 -23.55
CA PHE A 9 27.24 8.94 -24.37
C PHE A 9 26.47 9.82 -25.37
N VAL A 10 25.85 9.16 -26.34
CA VAL A 10 24.87 9.78 -27.26
C VAL A 10 23.48 9.42 -26.76
N HIS A 11 22.63 10.42 -26.56
CA HIS A 11 21.24 10.23 -26.20
C HIS A 11 20.36 10.29 -27.44
N ILE A 12 19.59 9.22 -27.71
CA ILE A 12 18.68 9.12 -28.85
C ILE A 12 17.26 8.94 -28.34
N ASN A 13 16.35 9.86 -28.66
CA ASN A 13 14.92 9.67 -28.41
C ASN A 13 14.22 9.08 -29.64
N LEU A 14 13.51 7.97 -29.41
CA LEU A 14 12.67 7.29 -30.39
C LEU A 14 11.21 7.39 -29.95
N GLU A 15 10.34 7.77 -30.88
CA GLU A 15 8.90 7.82 -30.65
C GLU A 15 8.22 6.59 -31.24
N LYS A 16 7.29 6.01 -30.48
CA LYS A 16 6.52 4.86 -30.95
C LYS A 16 5.46 5.32 -31.94
N LYS A 17 5.46 4.73 -33.14
CA LYS A 17 4.39 4.93 -34.12
C LYS A 17 3.04 4.38 -33.63
N GLN A 18 3.07 3.36 -32.77
CA GLN A 18 1.87 2.71 -32.23
C GLN A 18 2.10 2.35 -30.77
N GLU A 19 1.03 2.37 -29.99
CA GLU A 19 1.04 2.03 -28.56
C GLU A 19 1.16 0.52 -28.37
N ARG A 20 2.39 0.01 -28.51
CA ARG A 20 2.73 -1.40 -28.32
C ARG A 20 4.01 -1.56 -27.50
N TRP A 21 4.13 -2.72 -26.86
CA TRP A 21 5.38 -3.13 -26.25
C TRP A 21 6.44 -3.41 -27.32
N TRP A 22 7.68 -3.00 -27.06
CA TRP A 22 8.82 -3.32 -27.93
C TRP A 22 9.57 -4.46 -27.27
N GLU A 23 9.62 -5.62 -27.94
CA GLU A 23 10.36 -6.77 -27.42
C GLU A 23 11.88 -6.58 -27.53
N HIS A 24 12.33 -5.78 -28.50
CA HIS A 24 13.72 -5.40 -28.76
C HIS A 24 13.72 -4.06 -29.50
N VAL A 25 14.84 -3.34 -29.49
CA VAL A 25 14.99 -2.08 -30.22
C VAL A 25 15.29 -2.37 -31.69
N PHE A 26 16.23 -3.29 -31.97
CA PHE A 26 16.56 -3.77 -33.31
C PHE A 26 16.13 -5.23 -33.49
N VAL A 27 15.75 -5.60 -34.73
CA VAL A 27 15.15 -6.91 -35.05
C VAL A 27 16.07 -8.09 -34.72
N ASP A 28 17.38 -7.88 -34.86
CA ASP A 28 18.40 -8.92 -34.68
C ASP A 28 18.97 -8.99 -33.25
N GLU A 29 18.42 -8.20 -32.31
CA GLU A 29 18.88 -8.17 -30.92
C GLU A 29 18.08 -9.13 -30.01
N PRO A 30 18.70 -9.61 -28.92
CA PRO A 30 18.00 -10.40 -27.92
C PRO A 30 16.84 -9.61 -27.30
N LYS A 31 15.72 -10.30 -27.04
CA LYS A 31 14.56 -9.68 -26.41
C LYS A 31 14.91 -9.11 -25.04
N ILE A 32 14.32 -7.97 -24.72
CA ILE A 32 14.39 -7.31 -23.43
C ILE A 32 13.90 -8.29 -22.36
N ASN A 33 14.79 -8.62 -21.42
CA ASN A 33 14.44 -9.47 -20.30
C ASN A 33 13.76 -8.64 -19.20
N THR A 34 12.43 -8.64 -19.20
CA THR A 34 11.61 -7.90 -18.22
C THR A 34 11.85 -8.33 -16.77
N ARG A 35 12.40 -9.54 -16.53
CA ARG A 35 12.72 -10.00 -15.17
C ARG A 35 14.01 -9.40 -14.61
N LYS A 36 14.86 -8.83 -15.47
CA LYS A 36 16.13 -8.18 -15.07
C LYS A 36 15.99 -6.67 -14.91
N ILE A 37 14.86 -6.09 -15.34
CA ILE A 37 14.62 -4.66 -15.19
C ILE A 37 14.25 -4.42 -13.73
N ASP A 38 15.02 -3.57 -13.06
CA ASP A 38 14.66 -3.08 -11.75
C ASP A 38 13.57 -2.02 -11.91
N CYS A 39 12.36 -2.37 -11.47
CA CYS A 39 11.22 -1.47 -11.41
C CYS A 39 11.06 -0.85 -10.01
N SER A 40 12.01 -1.06 -9.10
CA SER A 40 11.98 -0.44 -7.79
C SER A 40 12.17 1.08 -7.93
N ARG A 41 11.42 1.82 -7.13
CA ARG A 41 11.58 3.26 -6.99
C ARG A 41 11.87 3.56 -5.53
N PRO A 42 12.81 4.47 -5.22
CA PRO A 42 13.07 4.85 -3.85
C PRO A 42 11.83 5.53 -3.27
N MET A 43 11.54 5.23 -2.00
CA MET A 43 10.41 5.79 -1.27
C MET A 43 10.42 7.33 -1.24
N THR A 44 11.61 7.94 -1.30
CA THR A 44 11.83 9.39 -1.31
C THR A 44 11.27 10.11 -2.54
N ASP A 45 11.03 9.38 -3.64
CA ASP A 45 10.44 9.94 -4.86
C ASP A 45 8.91 9.93 -4.84
N LEU A 46 8.31 9.41 -3.77
CA LEU A 46 6.87 9.41 -3.54
C LEU A 46 6.49 10.61 -2.65
N ASP A 47 5.29 11.15 -2.86
CA ASP A 47 4.70 12.18 -2.02
C ASP A 47 4.41 11.67 -0.60
N ASP A 48 4.36 12.58 0.39
CA ASP A 48 4.19 12.24 1.81
C ASP A 48 2.93 11.39 2.08
N GLU A 49 1.85 11.61 1.33
CA GLU A 49 0.62 10.82 1.47
C GLU A 49 0.82 9.37 1.00
N ALA A 50 1.48 9.16 -0.13
CA ALA A 50 1.82 7.83 -0.62
C ALA A 50 2.79 7.11 0.33
N GLN A 51 3.76 7.82 0.90
CA GLN A 51 4.69 7.26 1.88
C GLN A 51 3.94 6.76 3.13
N ALA A 52 3.05 7.58 3.71
CA ALA A 52 2.25 7.20 4.87
C ALA A 52 1.37 5.96 4.62
N LYS A 53 0.78 5.84 3.43
CA LYS A 53 -0.03 4.67 3.05
C LYS A 53 0.79 3.39 2.96
N ILE A 54 2.00 3.47 2.42
CA ILE A 54 2.91 2.32 2.33
C ILE A 54 3.36 1.90 3.74
N GLU A 55 3.68 2.84 4.61
CA GLU A 55 4.03 2.56 6.02
C GLU A 55 2.87 1.88 6.75
N GLU A 56 1.64 2.38 6.58
CA GLU A 56 0.44 1.76 7.14
C GLU A 56 0.23 0.34 6.59
N MET A 57 0.44 0.14 5.28
CA MET A 57 0.34 -1.18 4.66
C MET A 57 1.40 -2.15 5.21
N MET A 58 2.65 -1.71 5.37
CA MET A 58 3.73 -2.52 5.96
C MET A 58 3.42 -2.88 7.42
N TYR A 59 2.91 -1.93 8.19
CA TYR A 59 2.48 -2.15 9.57
C TYR A 59 1.36 -3.19 9.64
N ASN A 60 0.30 -3.01 8.84
CA ASN A 60 -0.84 -3.92 8.79
C ASN A 60 -0.46 -5.33 8.34
N GLN A 61 0.48 -5.45 7.40
CA GLN A 61 1.01 -6.73 6.97
C GLN A 61 1.77 -7.45 8.10
N ARG A 62 2.56 -6.70 8.89
CA ARG A 62 3.27 -7.24 10.06
C ARG A 62 2.28 -7.67 11.15
N GLN A 63 1.30 -6.85 11.49
CA GLN A 63 0.28 -7.17 12.49
C GLN A 63 -0.52 -8.42 12.10
N LYS A 64 -0.93 -8.51 10.83
CA LYS A 64 -1.63 -9.68 10.29
C LYS A 64 -0.81 -10.97 10.41
N GLN A 65 0.50 -10.92 10.17
CA GLN A 65 1.37 -12.10 10.35
C GLN A 65 1.49 -12.53 11.81
N LEU A 66 1.39 -11.58 12.75
CA LEU A 66 1.42 -11.83 14.18
C LEU A 66 0.04 -12.22 14.76
N GLY A 67 -1.03 -12.21 13.95
CA GLY A 67 -2.40 -12.41 14.42
C GLY A 67 -2.91 -11.28 15.32
N LEU A 68 -2.29 -10.11 15.24
CA LEU A 68 -2.65 -8.92 15.99
C LEU A 68 -3.56 -8.00 15.15
N PRO A 69 -4.38 -7.17 15.80
CA PRO A 69 -5.33 -6.33 15.10
C PRO A 69 -4.64 -5.28 14.23
N GLN A 70 -5.26 -4.98 13.08
CA GLN A 70 -4.75 -3.98 12.13
C GLN A 70 -5.02 -2.55 12.58
N SER A 71 -4.40 -1.56 11.92
CA SER A 71 -4.57 -0.12 12.23
C SER A 71 -6.03 0.32 12.30
N HIS A 72 -6.86 -0.19 11.39
CA HIS A 72 -8.29 0.13 11.33
C HIS A 72 -9.09 -0.52 12.47
N GLU A 73 -8.79 -1.78 12.79
CA GLU A 73 -9.44 -2.52 13.87
C GLU A 73 -9.14 -1.86 15.22
N LEU A 74 -7.89 -1.45 15.44
CA LEU A 74 -7.48 -0.70 16.64
C LEU A 74 -8.26 0.61 16.80
N LYS A 75 -8.39 1.40 15.72
CA LYS A 75 -9.19 2.63 15.73
C LYS A 75 -10.66 2.34 16.03
N THR A 76 -11.20 1.28 15.45
CA THR A 76 -12.58 0.85 15.72
C THR A 76 -12.76 0.44 17.19
N HIS A 77 -11.82 -0.33 17.76
CA HIS A 77 -11.87 -0.68 19.18
C HIS A 77 -11.80 0.55 20.10
N GLU A 78 -10.96 1.53 19.78
CA GLU A 78 -10.88 2.80 20.53
C GLU A 78 -12.18 3.59 20.45
N MET A 79 -12.76 3.73 19.25
CA MET A 79 -14.05 4.39 19.05
C MET A 79 -15.18 3.67 19.81
N LEU A 80 -15.20 2.33 19.78
CA LEU A 80 -16.18 1.54 20.51
C LEU A 80 -16.02 1.70 22.02
N GLY A 81 -14.79 1.70 22.54
CA GLY A 81 -14.52 1.96 23.95
C GLY A 81 -15.03 3.34 24.39
N GLY A 82 -14.74 4.39 23.62
CA GLY A 82 -15.24 5.73 23.91
C GLY A 82 -16.77 5.83 23.88
N ALA A 83 -17.42 5.15 22.93
CA ALA A 83 -18.88 5.09 22.85
C ALA A 83 -19.50 4.25 23.98
N TRP A 84 -18.81 3.21 24.44
CA TRP A 84 -19.24 2.35 25.54
C TRP A 84 -19.35 3.13 26.85
N ASP A 85 -18.40 4.02 27.11
CA ASP A 85 -18.31 4.84 28.33
C ASP A 85 -19.14 6.14 28.29
N ALA A 86 -19.71 6.48 27.13
CA ALA A 86 -20.47 7.72 26.93
C ALA A 86 -21.74 7.81 27.81
N GLU A 87 -22.12 9.03 28.18
CA GLU A 87 -23.36 9.29 28.92
C GLU A 87 -24.60 8.94 28.08
N GLY A 88 -25.41 8.01 28.59
CA GLY A 88 -26.57 7.46 27.87
C GLY A 88 -26.30 6.13 27.15
N SER A 89 -25.07 5.63 27.18
CA SER A 89 -24.76 4.29 26.71
C SER A 89 -25.45 3.23 27.58
N PRO A 90 -26.21 2.28 26.99
CA PRO A 90 -26.84 1.19 27.73
C PRO A 90 -25.82 0.21 28.34
N PHE A 91 -24.54 0.34 27.97
CA PHE A 91 -23.44 -0.48 28.45
C PHE A 91 -22.56 0.21 29.51
N LYS A 92 -22.86 1.46 29.85
CA LYS A 92 -22.10 2.26 30.83
C LYS A 92 -21.98 1.52 32.17
N GLY A 93 -20.76 1.21 32.58
CA GLY A 93 -20.43 0.53 33.84
C GLY A 93 -20.15 -0.97 33.73
N GLN A 94 -20.31 -1.58 32.54
CA GLN A 94 -19.74 -2.90 32.26
C GLN A 94 -18.31 -2.76 31.73
N PRO A 95 -17.39 -3.71 32.00
CA PRO A 95 -16.06 -3.67 31.39
C PRO A 95 -16.17 -3.85 29.87
N PHE A 96 -15.50 -2.98 29.11
CA PHE A 96 -15.36 -3.17 27.66
C PHE A 96 -14.60 -4.47 27.41
N ASP A 97 -15.24 -5.41 26.70
CA ASP A 97 -14.63 -6.69 26.31
C ASP A 97 -14.40 -6.67 24.80
N PRO A 98 -13.15 -6.43 24.35
CA PRO A 98 -12.81 -6.39 22.93
C PRO A 98 -13.14 -7.69 22.19
N SER A 99 -13.20 -8.82 22.92
CA SER A 99 -13.39 -10.16 22.34
C SER A 99 -14.82 -10.42 21.87
N LYS A 100 -15.78 -9.56 22.24
CA LYS A 100 -17.19 -9.68 21.81
C LYS A 100 -17.43 -9.13 20.40
N PHE A 101 -16.41 -8.54 19.80
CA PHE A 101 -16.50 -7.81 18.55
C PHE A 101 -15.44 -8.31 17.58
N ASN A 102 -15.86 -8.60 16.37
CA ASN A 102 -14.96 -8.89 15.27
C ASN A 102 -15.15 -7.84 14.17
N VAL A 103 -14.06 -7.20 13.77
CA VAL A 103 -14.06 -6.22 12.68
C VAL A 103 -13.67 -6.96 11.41
N ASP A 104 -14.58 -7.05 10.45
CA ASP A 104 -14.26 -7.68 9.18
C ASP A 104 -13.37 -6.77 8.30
N THR A 105 -12.79 -7.35 7.24
CA THR A 105 -11.98 -6.60 6.25
C THR A 105 -12.72 -5.46 5.54
N SER A 106 -14.04 -5.36 5.70
CA SER A 106 -14.87 -4.27 5.18
C SER A 106 -15.16 -3.18 6.22
N GLY A 107 -14.66 -3.33 7.45
CA GLY A 107 -14.84 -2.38 8.54
C GLY A 107 -16.18 -2.51 9.27
N ILE A 108 -16.95 -3.57 9.02
CA ILE A 108 -18.20 -3.84 9.74
C ILE A 108 -17.86 -4.52 11.06
N VAL A 109 -18.41 -3.98 12.15
CA VAL A 109 -18.32 -4.57 13.49
C VAL A 109 -19.42 -5.60 13.63
N ASN A 110 -19.03 -6.87 13.75
CA ASN A 110 -19.94 -7.96 14.05
C ASN A 110 -19.90 -8.28 15.55
N PHE A 111 -21.07 -8.61 16.09
CA PHE A 111 -21.23 -9.04 17.48
C PHE A 111 -21.31 -10.55 17.52
N ASP A 112 -20.38 -11.18 18.22
CA ASP A 112 -20.45 -12.61 18.50
C ASP A 112 -21.37 -12.81 19.71
N ASN A 113 -22.50 -13.49 19.50
CA ASN A 113 -23.56 -13.73 20.50
C ASN A 113 -23.36 -15.06 21.25
#